data_AF-A0A2A2G3Q0-F1
#
_entry.id   AF-A0A2A2G3Q0-F1
#
_cell.length_a   1.000
_cell.length_b   1.000
_cell.length_c   1.000
_cell.angle_alpha   90.00
_cell.angle_beta   90.00
_cell.angle_gamma   90.00
#
_symmetry.space_group_name_H-M   'P 1'
#
loop_
_entity.id
_entity.type
_entity.pdbx_description
1 polymer ?
#
loop_
_entity_poly.entity_id
_entity_poly.type
_entity_poly.pdbx_seq_one_letter_code
_entity_poly.pdbx_strand_id
1 'polypeptide(L)'
;MDDDRIGAVQARLARHAVERAGLDAARVWWHCFQLGGEAGMLEVDAYLHGCLRLPAAHRDLLARAVNGLVRDAPVARVPFSWEIDAGSRDDAGPQDRGIAPGLWPRA
;
A
#
# COMPACT_ATOMS: atom_id res chain seq x y z
N MET A 1 -5.47 7.92 -13.03
CA MET A 1 -4.65 8.92 -12.32
C MET A 1 -4.45 8.52 -10.86
N ASP A 2 -5.49 8.02 -10.18
CA ASP A 2 -5.38 7.62 -8.76
C ASP A 2 -4.50 6.38 -8.53
N ASP A 3 -4.56 5.37 -9.39
CA ASP A 3 -3.75 4.14 -9.25
C ASP A 3 -2.25 4.44 -9.24
N ASP A 4 -1.80 5.38 -10.08
CA ASP A 4 -0.39 5.78 -10.18
C ASP A 4 0.10 6.45 -8.89
N ARG A 5 -0.74 7.32 -8.31
CA ARG A 5 -0.46 7.98 -7.03
C ARG A 5 -0.46 6.96 -5.90
N ILE A 6 -1.44 6.06 -5.86
CA ILE A 6 -1.52 4.99 -4.86
C ILE A 6 -0.28 4.09 -4.94
N GLY A 7 0.09 3.66 -6.15
CA GLY A 7 1.28 2.84 -6.39
C GLY A 7 2.57 3.55 -5.95
N ALA A 8 2.72 4.84 -6.26
CA ALA A 8 3.90 5.61 -5.84
C ALA A 8 3.97 5.79 -4.31
N VAL A 9 2.84 6.04 -3.64
CA VAL A 9 2.77 6.12 -2.18
C VAL A 9 3.11 4.78 -1.56
N GLN A 10 2.53 3.70 -2.07
CA GLN A 10 2.79 2.35 -1.57
C GLN A 10 4.25 1.94 -1.73
N ALA A 11 4.85 2.22 -2.89
CA ALA A 11 6.27 2.00 -3.16
C ALA A 11 7.17 2.72 -2.15
N ARG A 12 6.89 4.01 -1.90
CA ARG A 12 7.67 4.82 -0.94
C ARG A 12 7.57 4.27 0.48
N LEU A 13 6.38 3.88 0.92
CA LEU A 13 6.16 3.31 2.25
C LEU A 13 6.82 1.93 2.39
N ALA A 14 6.73 1.10 1.34
CA ALA A 14 7.41 -0.19 1.29
C ALA A 14 8.92 -0.03 1.40
N ARG A 15 9.52 0.86 0.60
CA ARG A 15 10.95 1.19 0.67
C ARG A 15 11.36 1.66 2.05
N HIS A 16 10.59 2.56 2.65
CA HIS A 16 10.88 3.04 3.99
C HIS A 16 10.89 1.90 5.01
N ALA A 17 9.93 0.97 4.94
CA ALA A 17 9.88 -0.18 5.85
C ALA A 17 11.09 -1.12 5.64
N VAL A 18 11.46 -1.37 4.39
CA VAL A 18 12.63 -2.19 4.01
C VAL A 18 13.93 -1.59 4.55
N GLU A 19 14.16 -0.30 4.31
CA GLU A 19 15.35 0.42 4.77
C GLU A 19 15.45 0.45 6.30
N ARG A 20 14.32 0.73 6.99
CA ARG A 20 14.27 0.78 8.45
C ARG A 20 14.46 -0.56 9.13
N ALA A 21 14.10 -1.65 8.45
CA ALA A 21 14.30 -3.01 8.92
C ALA A 21 15.66 -3.61 8.51
N GLY A 22 16.49 -2.86 7.77
CA GLY A 22 17.79 -3.36 7.27
C GLY A 22 17.65 -4.52 6.29
N LEU A 23 16.53 -4.56 5.55
CA LEU A 23 16.26 -5.58 4.54
C LEU A 23 16.83 -5.14 3.18
N ASP A 24 17.21 -6.11 2.35
CA ASP A 24 17.59 -5.88 0.96
C ASP A 24 16.48 -6.31 -0.01
N ALA A 25 16.58 -5.85 -1.27
CA ALA A 25 15.61 -6.19 -2.30
C ALA A 25 15.57 -7.70 -2.59
N ALA A 26 16.69 -8.41 -2.47
CA ALA A 26 16.77 -9.85 -2.69
C ALA A 26 15.91 -10.63 -1.69
N ARG A 27 15.94 -10.26 -0.41
CA ARG A 27 15.13 -10.88 0.65
C ARG A 27 13.65 -10.60 0.48
N VAL A 28 13.29 -9.37 0.09
CA VAL A 28 11.90 -9.01 -0.22
C VAL A 28 11.41 -9.80 -1.43
N TRP A 29 12.20 -9.84 -2.51
CA TRP A 29 11.90 -10.61 -3.72
C TRP A 29 11.70 -12.09 -3.39
N TRP A 30 12.61 -12.69 -2.62
CA TRP A 30 12.50 -14.10 -2.22
C TRP A 30 11.17 -14.38 -1.51
N HIS A 31 10.72 -13.49 -0.62
CA HIS A 31 9.44 -13.67 0.06
C HIS A 31 8.25 -13.42 -0.87
N CYS A 32 8.34 -12.50 -1.83
CA CYS A 32 7.32 -12.35 -2.87
C CYS A 32 7.19 -13.64 -3.69
N PHE A 33 8.31 -14.22 -4.11
CA PHE A 33 8.36 -15.48 -4.86
C PHE A 33 7.72 -16.63 -4.08
N GLN A 34 8.05 -16.79 -2.79
CA GLN A 34 7.44 -17.80 -1.92
C GLN A 34 5.92 -17.64 -1.75
N LEU A 35 5.38 -16.43 -1.96
CA LEU A 35 3.95 -16.14 -1.93
C LEU A 35 3.27 -16.26 -3.31
N GLY A 36 3.98 -16.75 -4.34
CA GLY A 36 3.47 -16.88 -5.70
C GLY A 36 3.56 -15.58 -6.51
N GLY A 37 4.53 -14.72 -6.20
CA GLY A 37 4.78 -13.49 -6.93
C GLY A 37 5.58 -13.73 -8.21
N GLU A 38 5.11 -13.14 -9.31
CA GLU A 38 5.74 -13.25 -10.63
C GLU A 38 6.78 -12.15 -10.89
N ALA A 39 6.86 -11.13 -10.04
CA ALA A 39 7.83 -10.04 -10.19
C ALA A 39 9.26 -10.54 -9.93
N GLY A 40 10.15 -10.29 -10.88
CA GLY A 40 11.57 -10.57 -10.75
C GLY A 40 12.27 -9.66 -9.74
N MET A 41 13.47 -10.04 -9.32
CA MET A 41 14.27 -9.27 -8.35
C MET A 41 14.50 -7.82 -8.80
N LEU A 42 14.80 -7.62 -10.09
CA LEU A 42 14.99 -6.28 -10.65
C LEU A 42 13.71 -5.45 -10.63
N GLU A 43 12.56 -6.07 -10.87
CA GLU A 43 11.26 -5.37 -10.84
C GLU A 43 10.89 -4.97 -9.41
N VAL A 44 11.17 -5.84 -8.43
CA VAL A 44 11.01 -5.54 -7.01
C VAL A 44 11.91 -4.36 -6.60
N ASP A 45 13.19 -4.40 -6.97
CA ASP A 45 14.13 -3.32 -6.66
C ASP A 45 13.73 -2.00 -7.34
N ALA A 46 13.40 -2.04 -8.63
CA ALA A 46 12.95 -0.88 -9.38
C ALA A 46 11.63 -0.31 -8.83
N TYR A 47 10.71 -1.16 -8.38
CA TYR A 47 9.47 -0.73 -7.74
C TYR A 47 9.73 -0.02 -6.42
N LEU A 48 10.57 -0.59 -5.53
CA LEU A 48 10.94 0.04 -4.26
C LEU A 48 11.56 1.43 -4.49
N HIS A 49 12.36 1.58 -5.54
CA HIS A 49 12.99 2.86 -5.90
C HIS A 49 12.08 3.80 -6.71
N GLY A 50 10.86 3.40 -7.05
CA GLY A 50 9.93 4.20 -7.85
C GLY A 50 10.28 4.30 -9.34
N CYS A 51 11.23 3.48 -9.81
CA CYS A 51 11.65 3.41 -11.21
C CYS A 51 10.72 2.54 -12.08
N LEU A 52 9.91 1.67 -11.45
CA LEU A 52 8.95 0.79 -12.11
C LEU A 52 7.59 0.87 -11.40
N ARG A 53 6.51 0.77 -12.18
CA ARG A 53 5.15 0.59 -11.63
C ARG A 53 4.76 -0.88 -11.70
N LEU A 54 4.34 -1.43 -10.57
CA LEU A 54 3.76 -2.76 -10.50
C LEU A 54 2.23 -2.69 -10.52
N PRO A 55 1.56 -3.68 -11.16
CA PRO A 55 0.12 -3.86 -11.03
C PRO A 55 -0.31 -3.98 -9.56
N ALA A 56 -1.53 -3.54 -9.25
CA ALA A 56 -2.09 -3.53 -7.88
C ALA A 56 -1.88 -4.84 -7.11
N ALA A 57 -2.19 -5.98 -7.75
CA ALA A 57 -2.01 -7.29 -7.16
C ALA A 57 -0.54 -7.58 -6.78
N HIS A 58 0.42 -7.22 -7.64
CA HIS A 58 1.84 -7.46 -7.40
C HIS A 58 2.41 -6.56 -6.29
N ARG A 59 2.03 -5.27 -6.27
CA ARG A 59 2.47 -4.38 -5.18
C ARG A 59 1.81 -4.70 -3.84
N ASP A 60 0.57 -5.18 -3.83
CA ASP A 60 -0.07 -5.66 -2.59
C ASP A 60 0.54 -6.97 -2.10
N LEU A 61 0.96 -7.85 -3.01
CA LEU A 61 1.73 -9.04 -2.65
C LEU A 61 3.08 -8.67 -2.03
N LEU A 62 3.78 -7.69 -2.61
CA LEU A 62 5.02 -7.15 -2.07
C LEU A 62 4.79 -6.53 -0.68
N ALA A 63 3.73 -5.74 -0.51
CA ALA A 63 3.36 -5.18 0.80
C ALA A 63 3.10 -6.30 1.83
N ARG A 64 2.44 -7.39 1.44
CA ARG A 64 2.25 -8.58 2.29
C ARG A 64 3.60 -9.22 2.65
N ALA A 65 4.50 -9.39 1.69
CA ALA A 65 5.83 -9.96 1.91
C ALA A 65 6.65 -9.12 2.90
N VAL A 66 6.70 -7.80 2.68
CA VAL A 66 7.38 -6.85 3.58
C VAL A 66 6.78 -6.87 4.98
N ASN A 67 5.45 -6.83 5.10
CA ASN A 67 4.76 -6.91 6.39
C ASN A 67 5.07 -8.20 7.16
N GLY A 68 5.20 -9.32 6.46
CA GLY A 68 5.62 -10.58 7.05
C GLY A 68 7.05 -10.54 7.58
N LEU A 69 7.96 -9.90 6.84
CA LEU A 69 9.37 -9.73 7.20
C LEU A 69 9.58 -8.77 8.38
N VAL A 70 8.79 -7.70 8.47
CA VAL A 70 8.94 -6.66 9.51
C VAL A 70 8.00 -6.85 10.70
N ARG A 71 7.25 -7.95 10.78
CA ARG A 71 6.24 -8.20 11.83
C ARG A 71 6.79 -8.00 13.25
N ASP A 72 8.03 -8.43 13.46
CA ASP A 72 8.68 -8.43 14.78
C ASP A 72 9.69 -7.25 14.91
N ALA A 73 9.71 -6.33 13.93
CA ALA A 73 10.58 -5.15 13.92
C ALA A 73 9.80 -3.89 14.36
N PRO A 74 10.46 -2.88 14.98
CA PRO A 74 9.83 -1.62 15.37
C PRO A 74 9.66 -0.67 14.16
N VAL A 75 8.98 -1.15 13.12
CA VAL A 75 8.79 -0.47 11.84
C VAL A 75 7.30 -0.50 11.49
N ALA A 76 6.79 0.60 10.92
CA ALA A 76 5.39 0.67 10.51
C ALA A 76 5.11 -0.33 9.37
N ARG A 77 3.95 -0.99 9.42
CA ARG A 77 3.47 -1.84 8.33
C ARG A 77 3.24 -1.03 7.05
N VAL A 78 3.48 -1.67 5.92
CA VAL A 78 3.14 -1.17 4.60
C VAL A 78 1.63 -1.33 4.39
N PRO A 79 0.88 -0.26 4.11
CA PRO A 79 -0.54 -0.37 3.78
C PRO A 79 -0.73 -1.02 2.40
N PHE A 80 -1.87 -1.67 2.23
CA PHE A 80 -2.33 -2.15 0.94
C PHE A 80 -2.92 -1.01 0.10
N SER A 81 -3.04 -1.22 -1.21
CA SER A 81 -3.52 -0.24 -2.18
C SER A 81 -4.91 0.30 -1.84
N TRP A 82 -5.81 -0.57 -1.38
CA TRP A 82 -7.18 -0.23 -0.96
C TRP A 82 -7.24 0.56 0.35
N GLU A 83 -6.27 0.38 1.26
CA GLU A 83 -6.17 1.18 2.49
C GLU A 83 -5.72 2.62 2.17
N ILE A 84 -4.82 2.78 1.20
CA ILE A 84 -4.37 4.09 0.71
C ILE A 84 -5.51 4.82 -0.03
N ASP A 85 -6.25 4.09 -0.87
CA ASP A 85 -7.42 4.62 -1.58
C ASP A 85 -8.51 5.09 -0.59
N ALA A 86 -8.81 4.28 0.43
CA ALA A 86 -9.78 4.63 1.46
C ALA A 86 -9.38 5.90 2.24
N GLY A 87 -8.13 5.98 2.72
CA GLY A 87 -7.64 7.16 3.44
C GLY A 87 -7.70 8.44 2.58
N SER A 88 -7.42 8.33 1.28
CA SER A 88 -7.54 9.48 0.37
C SER A 88 -8.98 9.94 0.15
N ARG A 89 -9.97 9.06 0.30
CA ARG A 89 -11.40 9.39 0.22
C ARG A 89 -11.91 10.04 1.49
N ASP A 90 -11.39 9.62 2.65
CA ASP A 90 -11.77 10.18 3.95
C ASP A 90 -11.16 11.59 4.15
N ASP A 91 -9.97 11.84 3.62
CA ASP A 91 -9.36 13.18 3.56
C ASP A 91 -10.13 14.16 2.63
N ALA A 92 -10.86 13.62 1.65
CA ALA A 92 -11.82 14.38 0.86
C ALA A 92 -13.12 14.53 1.68
N GLY A 93 -13.13 15.54 2.55
CA GLY A 93 -14.19 15.82 3.54
C GLY A 93 -15.64 15.72 3.04
N PRO A 94 -16.61 15.70 3.96
CA PRO A 94 -17.97 15.25 3.71
C PRO A 94 -18.59 16.02 2.54
N GLN A 95 -18.91 15.28 1.47
CA GLN A 95 -19.76 15.79 0.43
C GLN A 95 -21.13 15.98 1.06
N ASP A 96 -21.57 17.24 1.14
CA ASP A 96 -22.90 17.69 1.51
C ASP A 96 -23.96 16.92 0.70
N ARG A 97 -24.29 15.70 1.13
CA ARG A 97 -25.54 15.06 0.80
C ARG A 97 -26.56 15.72 1.70
N GLY A 98 -27.14 16.78 1.14
CA GLY A 98 -28.07 17.69 1.79
C GLY A 98 -28.91 17.00 2.85
N ILE A 99 -28.76 17.49 4.08
CA ILE A 99 -29.74 17.30 5.12
C ILE A 99 -31.05 17.88 4.58
N ALA A 100 -31.96 17.03 4.13
CA ALA A 100 -33.35 17.42 3.95
C ALA A 100 -33.90 17.78 5.34
N PRO A 101 -34.31 19.04 5.60
CA PRO A 101 -34.93 19.36 6.87
C PRO A 101 -36.39 18.92 6.81
N GLY A 102 -36.73 17.94 7.64
CA GLY A 102 -38.12 17.72 8.05
C GLY A 102 -38.64 16.32 7.77
N LEU A 103 -38.52 15.44 8.77
CA LEU A 103 -39.68 14.76 9.35
C LEU A 103 -39.23 13.99 10.59
N TRP A 104 -39.46 14.55 11.78
CA TRP A 104 -39.56 13.75 13.00
C TRP A 104 -41.02 13.87 13.45
N PRO A 105 -41.84 12.82 13.34
CA PRO A 105 -43.16 12.85 13.94
C PRO A 105 -43.02 12.70 15.46
N ARG A 106 -43.60 13.63 16.21
CA ARG A 106 -43.87 13.47 17.63
C ARG A 106 -45.14 12.63 17.76
N ALA A 107 -45.03 11.46 18.38
CA ALA A 107 -46.11 10.81 19.13
C ALA A 107 -45.46 9.91 20.19
#